data_AF-A0A523RH73-F1
#
_entry.id   AF-A0A523RH73-F1
#
_cell.length_a   1.000
_cell.length_b   1.000
_cell.length_c   1.000
_cell.angle_alpha   90.00
_cell.angle_beta   90.00
_cell.angle_gamma   90.00
#
_symmetry.space_group_name_H-M   'P 1'
#
loop_
_entity.id
_entity.type
_entity.pdbx_description
1 polymer ?
#
loop_
_entity_poly.entity_id
_entity_poly.type
_entity_poly.pdbx_seq_one_letter_code
_entity_poly.pdbx_strand_id
1 'polypeptide(L)'
;MVDFQLCERGVWGKFPEGRLYERKLDGTRALAIKLEDKVKLINRRGVEYTEQFPEIVADLRTYPHHALILDGEICDRDCRALSPVVFESQGGRDFDQIPAARTIVR
;
A
#
# COMPACT_ATOMS: atom_id res chain seq x y z
N MET A 1 5.03 13.66 -8.11
CA MET A 1 5.35 13.37 -6.70
C MET A 1 4.10 12.77 -6.10
N VAL A 2 4.15 11.53 -5.60
CA VAL A 2 2.99 10.89 -4.97
C VAL A 2 2.81 11.50 -3.58
N ASP A 3 1.60 11.96 -3.27
CA ASP A 3 1.27 12.49 -1.95
C ASP A 3 0.72 11.36 -1.07
N PHE A 4 1.34 11.17 0.09
CA PHE A 4 0.96 10.11 1.04
C PHE A 4 0.00 10.68 2.08
N GLN A 5 -1.10 9.99 2.33
CA GLN A 5 -1.95 10.32 3.46
C GLN A 5 -1.16 10.16 4.77
N LEU A 6 -1.15 11.22 5.59
CA LEU A 6 -0.50 11.22 6.90
C LEU A 6 -1.54 11.11 8.01
N CYS A 7 -1.16 10.46 9.11
CA CYS A 7 -1.97 10.37 10.32
C CYS A 7 -1.67 11.53 11.25
N GLU A 8 -2.69 11.99 11.95
CA GLU A 8 -2.52 12.84 13.14
C GLU A 8 -2.25 11.98 14.38
N ARG A 9 -1.45 12.51 15.30
CA ARG A 9 -1.14 11.81 16.55
C ARG A 9 -2.35 11.81 17.48
N GLY A 10 -2.87 10.64 17.80
CA GLY A 10 -3.89 10.44 18.82
C GLY A 10 -3.33 10.27 20.24
N VAL A 11 -4.24 10.17 21.21
CA VAL A 11 -3.92 9.82 22.60
C VAL A 11 -4.17 8.33 22.80
N TRP A 12 -3.18 7.61 23.31
CA TRP A 12 -3.31 6.18 23.60
C TRP A 12 -4.45 5.91 24.59
N GLY A 13 -5.21 4.84 24.37
CA GLY A 13 -6.38 4.48 25.18
C GLY A 13 -7.65 5.29 24.87
N LYS A 14 -7.58 6.28 23.97
CA LYS A 14 -8.78 6.98 23.47
C LYS A 14 -9.15 6.46 22.08
N PHE A 15 -10.28 5.77 22.00
CA PHE A 15 -10.81 5.21 20.77
C PHE A 15 -12.20 5.82 20.48
N PRO A 16 -12.28 6.95 19.77
CA PRO A 16 -13.56 7.57 19.41
C PRO A 16 -14.46 6.63 18.61
N GLU A 17 -15.74 6.59 18.94
CA GLU A 17 -16.72 5.77 18.22
C GLU A 17 -16.87 6.20 16.75
N GLY A 18 -17.36 5.27 15.92
CA GLY A 18 -17.55 5.51 14.48
C GLY A 18 -16.27 5.53 13.64
N ARG A 19 -15.15 4.98 14.17
CA ARG A 19 -13.87 4.88 13.46
C ARG A 19 -13.49 3.44 13.17
N LEU A 20 -12.79 3.23 12.05
CA LEU A 20 -12.09 1.99 11.77
C LEU A 20 -10.69 2.06 12.39
N TYR A 21 -10.27 0.97 13.00
CA TYR A 21 -8.95 0.84 13.61
C TYR A 21 -8.13 -0.21 12.88
N GLU A 22 -6.86 0.11 12.69
CA GLU A 22 -5.86 -0.75 12.10
C GLU A 22 -4.66 -0.82 13.03
N ARG A 23 -3.98 -1.96 13.02
CA ARG A 23 -2.76 -2.10 13.81
C ARG A 23 -1.66 -1.29 13.13
N LYS A 24 -1.01 -0.42 13.90
CA LYS A 24 0.22 0.23 13.44
C LYS A 24 1.29 -0.84 13.26
N LEU A 25 1.76 -1.03 12.05
CA LEU A 25 2.93 -1.84 11.72
C LEU A 25 4.20 -0.99 11.86
N ASP A 26 5.34 -1.67 12.02
CA ASP A 26 6.64 -1.05 12.12
C ASP A 26 7.56 -1.69 11.07
N GLY A 27 7.59 -1.09 9.88
CA GLY A 27 8.31 -1.60 8.74
C GLY A 27 8.74 -0.48 7.83
N THR A 28 8.67 -0.72 6.52
CA THR A 28 8.85 0.33 5.51
C THR A 28 7.57 0.53 4.74
N ARG A 29 6.98 1.73 4.87
CA ARG A 29 5.85 2.16 4.04
C ARG A 29 6.22 2.13 2.55
N ALA A 30 5.41 1.42 1.77
CA ALA A 30 5.57 1.28 0.34
C ALA A 30 4.23 1.42 -0.37
N LEU A 31 4.25 2.17 -1.47
CA LEU A 31 3.20 2.19 -2.46
C LEU A 31 3.49 1.11 -3.50
N ALA A 32 2.61 0.13 -3.62
CA ALA A 32 2.64 -0.84 -4.69
C ALA A 32 1.74 -0.39 -5.83
N ILE A 33 2.31 -0.24 -7.02
CA ILE A 33 1.59 0.11 -8.23
C ILE A 33 1.67 -1.08 -9.18
N LYS A 34 0.52 -1.65 -9.54
CA LYS A 34 0.39 -2.70 -10.56
C LYS A 34 -0.31 -2.14 -11.79
N LEU A 35 0.25 -2.43 -12.95
CA LEU A 35 -0.35 -2.21 -14.25
C LEU A 35 -0.05 -3.43 -15.14
N GLU A 36 -1.08 -4.21 -15.44
CA GLU A 36 -1.00 -5.52 -16.05
C GLU A 36 -0.02 -6.43 -15.26
N ASP A 37 1.04 -6.91 -15.90
CA ASP A 37 2.08 -7.74 -15.29
C ASP A 37 3.23 -6.94 -14.65
N LYS A 38 3.21 -5.61 -14.79
CA LYS A 38 4.24 -4.73 -14.24
C LYS A 38 3.84 -4.30 -12.84
N VAL A 39 4.74 -4.47 -11.90
CA VAL A 39 4.59 -4.01 -10.52
C VAL A 39 5.78 -3.14 -10.15
N LYS A 40 5.53 -2.03 -9.47
CA LYS A 40 6.54 -1.16 -8.87
C LYS A 40 6.26 -1.00 -7.39
N LEU A 41 7.31 -1.03 -6.57
CA LEU A 41 7.25 -0.69 -5.16
C LEU A 41 7.99 0.62 -4.94
N ILE A 42 7.33 1.63 -4.40
CA ILE A 42 7.90 2.95 -4.17
C ILE A 42 7.76 3.30 -2.69
N ASN A 43 8.87 3.53 -2.00
CA ASN A 43 8.81 3.90 -0.60
C ASN A 43 8.28 5.35 -0.42
N ARG A 44 8.04 5.75 0.83
CA ARG A 44 7.59 7.10 1.18
C ARG A 44 8.47 8.24 0.60
N ARG A 45 9.76 7.97 0.37
CA ARG A 45 10.73 8.96 -0.14
C ARG A 45 10.80 8.99 -1.68
N GLY A 46 9.99 8.18 -2.36
CA GLY A 46 10.02 8.06 -3.82
C GLY A 46 11.11 7.13 -4.35
N VAL A 47 11.76 6.34 -3.49
CA VAL A 47 12.80 5.38 -3.90
C VAL A 47 12.13 4.07 -4.31
N GLU A 48 12.55 3.53 -5.44
CA GLU A 48 12.03 2.27 -5.96
C GLU A 48 12.68 1.07 -5.26
N TYR A 49 11.85 0.17 -4.72
CA TYR A 49 12.22 -1.05 -3.99
C TYR A 49 11.83 -2.34 -4.73
N THR A 50 11.40 -2.23 -5.99
CA THR A 50 10.91 -3.36 -6.79
C THR A 50 11.89 -4.53 -6.83
N GLU A 51 13.18 -4.26 -7.01
CA GLU A 51 14.22 -5.31 -7.05
C GLU A 51 14.58 -5.88 -5.67
N GLN A 52 14.29 -5.14 -4.59
CA GLN A 52 14.64 -5.52 -3.23
C GLN A 52 13.66 -6.54 -2.64
N PHE A 53 12.42 -6.58 -3.14
CA PHE A 53 11.35 -7.48 -2.67
C PHE A 53 10.68 -8.24 -3.82
N PRO A 54 11.43 -9.09 -4.55
CA PRO A 54 10.91 -9.82 -5.71
C PRO A 54 9.74 -10.76 -5.37
N GLU A 55 9.68 -11.28 -4.14
CA GLU A 55 8.59 -12.12 -3.64
C GLU A 55 7.27 -11.34 -3.49
N ILE A 56 7.34 -10.08 -3.03
CA ILE A 56 6.17 -9.20 -2.93
C ILE A 56 5.68 -8.82 -4.33
N VAL A 57 6.61 -8.51 -5.23
CA VAL A 57 6.32 -8.25 -6.65
C VAL A 57 5.61 -9.44 -7.31
N ALA A 58 6.10 -10.66 -7.05
CA ALA A 58 5.51 -11.88 -7.59
C ALA A 58 4.09 -12.12 -7.05
N ASP A 59 3.87 -11.93 -5.74
CA ASP A 59 2.55 -12.06 -5.12
C ASP A 59 1.55 -11.05 -5.69
N LEU A 60 1.94 -9.77 -5.77
CA LEU A 60 1.10 -8.69 -6.32
C LEU A 60 0.71 -8.93 -7.78
N ARG A 61 1.56 -9.58 -8.59
CA ARG A 61 1.21 -9.96 -9.96
C ARG A 61 0.02 -10.90 -10.04
N THR A 62 -0.17 -11.76 -9.03
CA THR A 62 -1.28 -12.73 -8.99
C THR A 62 -2.64 -12.07 -8.72
N TYR A 63 -2.66 -10.81 -8.30
CA TYR A 63 -3.91 -10.11 -8.01
C TYR A 63 -4.72 -9.97 -9.31
N PRO A 64 -6.04 -10.24 -9.28
CA PRO A 64 -6.85 -10.31 -10.50
C PRO A 64 -7.02 -8.97 -11.22
N HIS A 65 -6.65 -7.85 -10.58
CA HIS A 65 -6.86 -6.49 -11.08
C HIS A 65 -5.80 -6.08 -12.10
N HIS A 66 -6.23 -5.59 -13.26
CA HIS A 66 -5.33 -5.07 -14.29
C HIS A 66 -4.60 -3.78 -13.86
N ALA A 67 -5.22 -2.92 -13.07
CA ALA A 67 -4.61 -1.71 -12.54
C ALA A 67 -4.94 -1.53 -11.06
N LEU A 68 -3.93 -1.29 -10.25
CA LEU A 68 -4.04 -1.31 -8.79
C LEU A 68 -2.97 -0.40 -8.17
N ILE A 69 -3.38 0.40 -7.18
CA ILE A 69 -2.47 1.08 -6.26
C ILE A 69 -2.82 0.64 -4.85
N LEU A 70 -1.82 0.19 -4.11
CA LEU A 70 -1.90 -0.20 -2.70
C LEU A 70 -0.90 0.63 -1.90
N ASP A 71 -1.33 1.20 -0.77
CA ASP A 71 -0.46 1.89 0.19
C ASP A 71 -0.39 1.08 1.48
N GLY A 72 0.74 0.41 1.71
CA GLY A 72 0.89 -0.50 2.85
C GLY A 72 2.29 -0.45 3.47
N GLU A 73 2.53 -1.34 4.43
CA GLU A 73 3.81 -1.46 5.13
C GLU A 73 4.47 -2.79 4.80
N ILE A 74 5.68 -2.76 4.25
CA ILE A 74 6.51 -3.96 4.11
C ILE A 74 7.14 -4.25 5.47
N CYS A 75 6.87 -5.43 6.02
CA CYS A 75 7.36 -5.84 7.33
C CYS A 75 7.72 -7.33 7.34
N ASP A 76 8.50 -7.76 8.33
CA ASP A 76 8.87 -9.16 8.49
C ASP A 76 7.62 -10.03 8.78
N ARG A 77 7.67 -11.31 8.43
CA ARG A 77 6.57 -12.27 8.64
C ARG A 77 6.10 -12.34 10.09
N ASP A 78 7.00 -12.13 11.04
CA ASP A 78 6.70 -12.13 12.47
C ASP A 78 6.09 -10.82 12.97
N CYS A 79 6.07 -9.77 12.15
CA CYS A 79 5.15 -8.66 12.34
C CYS A 79 3.73 -9.19 12.11
N ARG A 80 3.13 -9.79 13.14
CA ARG A 80 1.73 -10.24 13.12
C ARG A 80 0.90 -9.13 12.47
N ALA A 81 0.21 -9.38 11.36
CA ALA A 81 -0.75 -8.48 10.73
C ALA A 81 -1.97 -9.30 10.29
N LEU A 82 -3.17 -8.72 10.37
CA LEU A 82 -4.43 -9.37 9.99
C LEU A 82 -4.97 -8.72 8.71
N SER A 83 -5.09 -9.55 7.66
CA SER A 83 -5.98 -9.51 6.47
C SER A 83 -5.97 -8.28 5.54
N PRO A 84 -5.78 -8.45 4.21
CA PRO A 84 -5.75 -7.36 3.25
C PRO A 84 -7.13 -6.78 2.90
N VAL A 85 -7.16 -5.47 2.62
CA VAL A 85 -8.29 -4.73 2.01
C VAL A 85 -7.85 -4.29 0.60
N VAL A 86 -8.70 -4.51 -0.40
CA VAL A 86 -8.40 -4.29 -1.83
C VAL A 86 -9.36 -3.26 -2.42
N PHE A 87 -8.85 -2.35 -3.26
CA PHE A 87 -9.68 -1.45 -4.09
C PHE A 87 -9.17 -1.39 -5.53
N GLU A 88 -10.09 -1.48 -6.49
CA GLU A 88 -9.83 -1.39 -7.93
C GLU A 88 -9.84 0.07 -8.40
N SER A 89 -8.76 0.54 -9.03
CA SER A 89 -8.76 1.82 -9.72
C SER A 89 -9.30 1.64 -11.14
N GLN A 90 -10.44 2.26 -11.46
CA GLN A 90 -10.90 2.37 -12.84
C GLN A 90 -10.16 3.53 -13.53
N GLY A 91 -9.07 3.20 -14.23
CA GLY A 91 -8.51 4.05 -15.28
C GLY A 91 -7.11 4.59 -15.03
N GLY A 92 -6.15 4.07 -15.79
CA GLY A 92 -4.80 4.64 -15.95
C GLY A 92 -3.94 3.68 -16.78
N ARG A 93 -3.61 4.05 -18.02
CA ARG A 93 -2.79 3.23 -18.95
C ARG A 93 -1.29 3.43 -18.77
N ASP A 94 -0.88 4.24 -17.80
CA ASP A 94 0.51 4.62 -17.57
C ASP A 94 0.76 4.91 -16.08
N PHE A 95 1.94 4.54 -15.56
CA PHE A 95 2.28 4.64 -14.13
C PHE A 95 2.21 6.08 -13.60
N ASP A 96 2.54 7.05 -14.45
CA ASP A 96 2.58 8.46 -14.10
C ASP A 96 1.19 9.14 -14.11
N GLN A 97 0.16 8.44 -14.60
CA GLN A 97 -1.19 8.98 -14.79
C GLN A 97 -2.24 8.36 -13.87
N ILE A 98 -1.86 7.43 -13.00
CA ILE A 98 -2.80 6.84 -12.05
C ILE A 98 -2.91 7.81 -10.86
N PRO A 99 -4.07 8.48 -10.65
CA PRO A 99 -4.26 9.29 -9.45
C PRO A 99 -4.02 8.38 -8.24
N ALA A 100 -3.29 8.86 -7.23
CA ALA A 100 -3.06 8.13 -5.99
C ALA A 100 -4.42 7.67 -5.44
N ALA A 101 -4.81 6.43 -5.73
CA ALA A 101 -6.06 5.88 -5.27
C ALA A 101 -5.91 5.76 -3.77
N ARG A 102 -6.79 6.45 -3.03
CA ARG A 102 -6.88 6.34 -1.59
C ARG A 102 -7.32 4.93 -1.24
N THR A 103 -6.35 4.05 -1.01
CA THR A 103 -6.60 2.72 -0.49
C THR A 103 -5.77 2.54 0.76
N ILE A 104 -6.47 2.55 1.88
CA ILE A 104 -5.94 2.08 3.16
C ILE A 104 -5.75 0.58 3.01
N VAL A 105 -4.49 0.12 2.99
CA VAL A 105 -4.16 -1.30 3.10
C VAL A 105 -4.11 -1.65 4.58
N ARG A 106 -4.83 -2.70 4.96
CA ARG A 106 -4.56 -3.41 6.22
C ARG A 106 -3.40 -4.37 6.04
#